data_AF-A0A966B8R7-F1
#
_entry.id   AF-A0A966B8R7-F1
#
_cell.length_a   1.000
_cell.length_b   1.000
_cell.length_c   1.000
_cell.angle_alpha   90.00
_cell.angle_beta   90.00
_cell.angle_gamma   90.00
#
_symmetry.space_group_name_H-M   'P 1'
#
loop_
_entity.id
_entity.type
_entity.pdbx_description
1 polymer ?
#
loop_
_entity_poly.entity_id
_entity_poly.type
_entity_poly.pdbx_seq_one_letter_code
_entity_poly.pdbx_strand_id
1 'polypeptide(L)' 'RAMHLSFVAGWLTPEESSAIDYTTEELAEQSPRVQRLLGHRSYDPRPHRGGGLWLKQVKAIEEN' A
#
# COMPACT_ATOMS: atom_id res chain seq x y z
N ARG A 1 13.08 3.92 26.32
CA ARG A 1 12.49 3.24 25.14
C ARG A 1 12.57 4.19 23.96
N ALA A 2 12.97 3.71 22.80
CA ALA A 2 12.99 4.48 21.56
C ALA A 2 12.20 3.71 20.50
N MET A 3 11.56 4.44 19.58
CA MET A 3 10.85 3.87 18.43
C MET A 3 11.65 4.20 17.17
N HIS A 4 11.98 3.19 16.38
CA HIS A 4 12.61 3.34 15.07
C HIS A 4 11.53 3.21 13.99
N LEU A 5 11.56 4.10 13.00
CA LEU A 5 10.62 4.09 11.88
C LEU A 5 11.40 4.36 10.59
N SER A 6 11.42 3.37 9.70
CA SER A 6 11.89 3.52 8.32
C SER A 6 10.68 3.68 7.40
N PHE A 7 10.79 4.55 6.39
CA PHE A 7 9.79 4.69 5.33
C PHE A 7 10.49 4.59 3.98
N VAL A 8 9.85 3.91 3.05
CA VAL A 8 10.44 3.64 1.73
C VAL A 8 9.54 4.20 0.64
N ALA A 9 10.14 4.74 -0.43
CA ALA A 9 9.40 5.12 -1.62
C ALA A 9 8.72 3.86 -2.19
N GLY A 10 7.43 3.95 -2.57
CA GLY A 10 6.57 2.79 -2.85
C GLY A 10 6.99 1.86 -4.02
N TRP A 11 8.12 2.13 -4.67
CA TRP A 11 8.77 1.22 -5.62
C TRP A 11 9.81 0.27 -5.00
N LEU A 12 10.12 0.44 -3.71
CA LEU A 12 10.98 -0.46 -2.95
C LEU A 12 10.14 -1.32 -2.01
N THR A 13 10.51 -2.59 -1.87
CA THR A 13 9.90 -3.50 -0.92
C THR A 13 10.22 -3.03 0.52
N PRO A 14 9.21 -2.83 1.39
CA PRO A 14 9.44 -2.51 2.79
C PRO A 14 10.23 -3.60 3.51
N GLU A 15 10.97 -3.23 4.56
CA GLU A 15 11.73 -4.18 5.39
C GLU A 15 10.80 -5.13 6.18
N GLU A 16 9.59 -4.66 6.51
CA GLU A 16 8.56 -5.41 7.23
C GLU A 16 7.29 -5.53 6.39
N SER A 17 6.63 -6.68 6.45
CA SER A 17 5.45 -7.00 5.62
C SER A 17 4.15 -6.83 6.41
N SER A 18 3.79 -5.60 6.76
CA SER A 18 2.59 -5.32 7.59
C SER A 18 1.26 -5.76 6.97
N ALA A 19 1.20 -5.96 5.65
CA ALA A 19 0.02 -6.49 4.97
C ALA A 19 -0.33 -7.94 5.37
N ILE A 20 0.61 -8.66 6.01
CA ILE A 20 0.42 -10.00 6.56
C ILE A 20 -0.07 -9.93 8.00
N ASP A 21 0.37 -8.90 8.74
CA ASP A 21 0.14 -8.78 10.19
C ASP A 21 -1.25 -8.22 10.54
N TYR A 22 -1.88 -7.48 9.63
CA TYR A 22 -3.21 -6.89 9.82
C TYR A 22 -4.15 -7.33 8.71
N THR A 23 -5.43 -7.43 9.03
CA THR A 23 -6.51 -7.68 8.06
C THR A 23 -7.03 -6.37 7.48
N THR A 24 -7.83 -6.46 6.40
CA THR A 24 -8.42 -5.25 5.82
C THR A 24 -9.49 -4.65 6.74
N GLU A 25 -10.18 -5.51 7.47
CA GLU A 25 -11.26 -5.19 8.40
C GLU A 25 -10.70 -4.45 9.63
N GLU A 26 -9.58 -4.89 10.19
CA GLU A 26 -8.90 -4.21 11.31
C GLU A 26 -8.46 -2.79 10.97
N LEU A 27 -8.12 -2.54 9.70
CA LEU A 27 -7.67 -1.24 9.23
C LEU A 27 -8.78 -0.40 8.61
N ALA A 28 -10.03 -0.88 8.57
CA ALA A 28 -11.14 -0.20 7.90
C ALA A 28 -11.37 1.23 8.41
N GLU A 29 -11.24 1.42 9.73
CA GLU A 29 -11.41 2.71 10.42
C GLU A 29 -10.16 3.61 10.36
N GLN A 30 -9.03 3.10 9.85
CA GLN A 30 -7.80 3.88 9.77
C GLN A 30 -7.79 4.82 8.57
N SER A 31 -7.02 5.90 8.67
CA SER A 31 -6.90 6.85 7.56
C SER A 31 -6.35 6.18 6.29
N PRO A 32 -6.72 6.66 5.08
CA PRO A 32 -6.20 6.11 3.82
C PRO A 32 -4.66 6.13 3.74
N ARG A 33 -4.02 7.10 4.41
CA ARG A 33 -2.56 7.20 4.50
C ARG A 33 -1.96 6.07 5.33
N VAL A 34 -2.56 5.72 6.46
CA VAL A 34 -2.10 4.60 7.31
C VAL A 34 -2.31 3.28 6.59
N GLN A 35 -3.47 3.07 5.97
CA GLN A 35 -3.74 1.88 5.16
C GLN A 35 -2.71 1.72 4.03
N ARG A 36 -2.31 2.81 3.36
CA ARG A 36 -1.27 2.79 2.32
C ARG A 36 0.13 2.51 2.88
N LEU A 37 0.47 3.09 4.03
CA LEU A 37 1.75 2.86 4.68
C LEU A 37 1.93 1.38 5.07
N LEU A 38 0.85 0.73 5.51
CA LEU A 38 0.85 -0.68 5.89
C LEU A 38 0.65 -1.65 4.70
N GLY A 39 0.61 -1.14 3.46
CA GLY A 39 0.46 -1.99 2.27
C GLY A 39 -0.97 -2.47 1.96
N HIS A 40 -1.99 -1.92 2.61
CA HIS A 40 -3.40 -2.27 2.40
C HIS A 40 -4.10 -1.47 1.28
N ARG A 41 -3.38 -0.60 0.58
CA ARG A 41 -3.89 0.16 -0.57
C ARG A 41 -2.85 0.23 -1.69
N SER A 42 -3.36 0.32 -2.92
CA SER A 42 -2.56 0.56 -4.12
C SER A 42 -1.75 1.85 -4.01
N TYR A 43 -0.55 1.80 -4.56
CA TYR A 43 0.35 2.93 -4.70
C TYR A 43 0.22 3.53 -6.10
N ASP A 44 -0.17 4.81 -6.17
CA ASP A 44 -0.13 5.64 -7.37
C ASP A 44 1.25 6.34 -7.49
N PRO A 45 2.02 6.06 -8.56
CA PRO A 45 3.36 6.62 -8.78
C PRO A 45 3.39 7.96 -9.54
N ARG A 46 2.24 8.58 -9.86
CA ARG A 46 2.23 9.88 -10.58
C ARG A 46 3.08 10.94 -9.86
N PRO A 47 3.87 11.76 -10.58
CA PRO A 47 3.87 11.97 -12.04
C PRO A 47 4.71 10.97 -12.84
N HIS A 48 5.38 10.00 -12.19
CA HIS A 48 6.24 9.04 -12.88
C HIS A 48 5.38 8.01 -13.63
N ARG A 49 5.74 7.74 -14.90
CA ARG A 49 5.07 6.73 -15.71
C ARG A 49 5.51 5.33 -15.26
N GLY A 50 4.67 4.71 -14.44
CA GLY A 50 4.71 3.30 -14.09
C GLY A 50 3.27 2.89 -13.75
N GLY A 51 2.85 1.68 -14.10
CA GLY A 51 1.55 1.17 -13.65
C GLY A 51 1.42 1.26 -12.12
N GLY A 52 0.20 1.33 -11.59
CA GLY A 52 -0.02 1.33 -10.14
C GLY A 52 0.69 0.14 -9.49
N LEU A 53 1.37 0.37 -8.38
CA LEU A 53 2.03 -0.68 -7.61
C LEU A 53 1.11 -1.17 -6.49
N TRP A 54 1.33 -2.40 -6.03
CA TRP A 54 0.58 -3.02 -4.93
C TRP A 54 -0.94 -2.98 -5.15
N LEU A 55 -1.35 -3.35 -6.37
CA LEU A 55 -2.73 -3.26 -6.78
C LEU A 55 -3.63 -4.15 -5.93
N LYS A 56 -4.63 -3.55 -5.30
CA LYS A 56 -5.69 -4.24 -4.56
C LYS A 56 -7.00 -4.08 -5.31
N GLN A 57 -7.74 -5.18 -5.52
CA GLN A 57 -9.03 -5.22 -6.22
C GLN A 57 -8.99 -4.64 -7.66
N VAL A 58 -8.07 -5.12 -8.48
CA VAL A 58 -8.04 -4.77 -9.92
C VAL A 58 -9.28 -5.35 -10.61
N LYS A 59 -10.12 -4.49 -11.19
CA LYS A 59 -11.14 -4.94 -12.15
C LYS A 59 -10.46 -5.25 -13.47
N ALA A 60 -10.89 -6.34 -14.13
CA ALA A 60 -10.46 -6.62 -15.50
C ALA A 60 -10.81 -5.42 -16.40
N ILE A 61 -9.91 -5.10 -17.33
CA ILE A 61 -10.21 -4.13 -18.39
C ILE A 61 -11.20 -4.83 -19.32
N GLU A 62 -12.47 -4.43 -19.30
CA GLU A 62 -13.46 -4.89 -20.28
C GLU A 62 -13.24 -4.07 -21.56
N GLU A 63 -12.79 -4.73 -22.62
CA GLU A 63 -12.77 -4.18 -23.98
C GLU A 63 -14.19 -4.28 -24.55
N ASN A 64 -14.79 -3.11 -24.84
CA ASN A 64 -16.08 -2.98 -25.53
C ASN A 64 -15.86 -2.91 -27.05
#